data_AF-A0A1L0B4I7-F1
#
_entry.id   AF-A0A1L0B4I7-F1
#
_cell.length_a   1.000
_cell.length_b   1.000
_cell.length_c   1.000
_cell.angle_alpha   90.00
_cell.angle_beta   90.00
_cell.angle_gamma   90.00
#
_symmetry.space_group_name_H-M   'P 1'
#
loop_
_entity.id
_entity.type
_entity.pdbx_description
1 polymer ?
#
loop_
_entity_poly.entity_id
_entity_poly.type
_entity_poly.pdbx_seq_one_letter_code
_entity_poly.pdbx_strand_id
1 'polypeptide(L)'
;MEYISKVIWGNEPTPKERQQLMKRQLRKSIRTTDRDIQQQKRTLQVLKQQMTRVAKSATLDKSMKTKLKIMAKEYIKMNKRLNNTELFKTTLESVSLKFEQQISMGVLNKNMKQSTGIMNDLQKFGNLSYLRNSVMELEKGMFQMGVKEEMMDDMMLAEDDLEDDEEEEEIDKILEEIAPTYTSNEETVDESNQKLDDMKRMQKQVENSQHKIENSVKMDEVVPEEEMDNEVDNMIKEMRDKLKALQM
;
A
#
# COMPACT_ATOMS: atom_id res chain seq x y z
N MET A 1 -16.12 55.45 -19.55
CA MET A 1 -16.35 54.27 -20.41
C MET A 1 -17.00 53.11 -19.66
N GLU A 2 -16.66 52.85 -18.38
CA GLU A 2 -17.24 51.74 -17.60
C GLU A 2 -18.74 51.88 -17.27
N TYR A 3 -19.23 53.11 -17.10
CA TYR A 3 -20.64 53.35 -16.78
C TYR A 3 -21.60 53.07 -17.96
N ILE A 4 -21.14 53.29 -19.20
CA ILE A 4 -21.96 53.03 -20.39
C ILE A 4 -22.07 51.53 -20.65
N SER A 5 -20.99 50.77 -20.43
CA SER A 5 -21.04 49.30 -20.55
C SER A 5 -21.93 48.67 -19.47
N LYS A 6 -21.94 49.20 -18.24
CA LYS A 6 -22.73 48.68 -17.13
C LYS A 6 -24.24 48.92 -17.28
N VAL A 7 -24.62 49.97 -18.00
CA VAL A 7 -26.03 50.29 -18.31
C VAL A 7 -26.58 49.45 -19.47
N ILE A 8 -25.73 49.04 -20.43
CA ILE A 8 -26.15 48.25 -21.59
C ILE A 8 -26.21 46.74 -21.29
N TRP A 9 -25.36 46.23 -20.39
CA TRP A 9 -25.21 44.78 -20.15
C TRP A 9 -25.71 44.29 -18.78
N GLY A 10 -26.28 45.17 -17.95
CA GLY A 10 -26.63 44.81 -16.56
C GLY A 10 -25.38 44.39 -15.76
N ASN A 11 -25.58 43.74 -14.61
CA ASN A 11 -24.50 43.27 -13.73
C ASN A 11 -23.60 42.15 -14.32
N GLU A 12 -23.73 41.86 -15.62
CA GLU A 12 -23.01 40.78 -16.26
C GLU A 12 -21.58 41.22 -16.65
N PRO A 13 -20.54 40.46 -16.29
CA PRO A 13 -19.16 40.87 -16.50
C PRO A 13 -18.83 40.97 -17.99
N THR A 14 -18.18 42.07 -18.36
CA THR A 14 -17.70 42.32 -19.72
C THR A 14 -16.69 41.21 -20.13
N PRO A 15 -16.50 40.96 -21.45
CA PRO A 15 -15.54 39.95 -21.91
C PRO A 15 -14.11 40.15 -21.36
N LYS A 16 -13.69 41.41 -21.18
CA LYS A 16 -12.39 41.76 -20.58
C LYS A 16 -12.32 41.42 -19.09
N GLU A 17 -13.40 41.68 -18.35
CA GLU A 17 -13.47 41.32 -16.93
C GLU A 17 -13.48 39.80 -16.74
N ARG A 18 -14.19 39.05 -17.59
CA ARG A 18 -14.17 37.58 -17.59
C ARG A 18 -12.77 37.02 -17.86
N GLN A 19 -12.05 37.57 -18.84
CA GLN A 19 -10.66 37.21 -19.10
C GLN A 19 -9.75 37.46 -17.89
N GLN A 20 -9.88 38.62 -17.23
CA GLN A 20 -9.10 38.94 -16.03
C GLN A 20 -9.44 38.01 -14.86
N LEU A 21 -10.72 37.68 -14.68
CA LEU A 21 -11.17 36.73 -13.65
C LEU A 21 -10.53 35.36 -13.85
N MET A 22 -10.55 34.84 -15.07
CA MET A 22 -9.95 33.54 -15.39
C MET A 22 -8.43 33.54 -15.22
N LYS A 23 -7.73 34.60 -15.68
CA LYS A 23 -6.29 34.76 -15.43
C LYS A 23 -5.98 34.73 -13.93
N ARG A 24 -6.81 35.39 -13.11
CA ARG A 24 -6.65 35.39 -11.66
C ARG A 24 -6.91 34.01 -11.05
N GLN A 25 -7.93 33.29 -11.53
CA GLN A 25 -8.23 31.92 -11.09
C GLN A 25 -7.10 30.96 -11.42
N LEU A 26 -6.59 30.97 -12.66
CA LEU A 26 -5.44 30.15 -13.07
C LEU A 26 -4.21 30.41 -12.21
N ARG A 27 -3.84 31.69 -12.02
CA ARG A 27 -2.69 32.05 -11.17
C ARG A 27 -2.90 31.64 -9.70
N LYS A 28 -4.13 31.75 -9.18
CA LYS A 28 -4.46 31.30 -7.83
C LYS A 28 -4.29 29.78 -7.72
N SER A 29 -4.84 29.03 -8.67
CA SER A 29 -4.76 27.57 -8.72
C SER A 29 -3.31 27.08 -8.77
N ILE A 30 -2.49 27.61 -9.70
CA ILE A 30 -1.06 27.30 -9.79
C ILE A 30 -0.35 27.50 -8.45
N ARG A 31 -0.57 28.64 -7.78
CA ARG A 31 0.05 28.94 -6.49
C ARG A 31 -0.43 28.04 -5.35
N THR A 32 -1.71 27.63 -5.37
CA THR A 32 -2.23 26.68 -4.37
C THR A 32 -1.62 25.32 -4.61
N THR A 33 -1.63 24.82 -5.84
CA THR A 33 -0.99 23.56 -6.24
C THR A 33 0.49 23.53 -5.90
N ASP A 34 1.22 24.65 -6.08
CA ASP A 34 2.62 24.75 -5.65
C ASP A 34 2.81 24.55 -4.14
N ARG A 35 1.93 25.14 -3.32
CA ARG A 35 1.97 24.93 -1.86
C ARG A 35 1.64 23.49 -1.50
N ASP A 36 0.66 22.89 -2.19
CA ASP A 36 0.27 21.50 -1.99
C ASP A 36 1.43 20.56 -2.33
N ILE A 37 2.13 20.79 -3.44
CA ILE A 37 3.36 20.04 -3.82
C ILE A 37 4.42 20.17 -2.72
N GLN A 38 4.67 21.37 -2.21
CA GLN A 38 5.64 21.57 -1.13
C GLN A 38 5.23 20.84 0.15
N GLN A 39 3.95 20.86 0.49
CA GLN A 39 3.42 20.15 1.66
C GLN A 39 3.56 18.64 1.48
N GLN A 40 3.16 18.10 0.31
CA GLN A 40 3.29 16.69 -0.03
C GLN A 40 4.75 16.20 0.00
N LYS A 41 5.69 17.00 -0.52
CA LYS A 41 7.13 16.68 -0.45
C LYS A 41 7.62 16.58 0.98
N ARG A 42 7.20 17.50 1.86
CA ARG A 42 7.56 17.48 3.29
C ARG A 42 6.98 16.26 4.00
N THR A 43 5.70 15.95 3.77
CA THR A 43 5.06 14.79 4.41
C THR A 43 5.70 13.48 3.95
N LEU A 44 5.99 13.35 2.66
CA LEU A 44 6.69 12.21 2.08
C LEU A 44 8.12 12.07 2.64
N GLN A 45 8.85 13.18 2.80
CA GLN A 45 10.17 13.17 3.45
C GLN A 45 10.10 12.72 4.91
N VAL A 46 9.11 13.17 5.68
CA VAL A 46 8.90 12.75 7.07
C VAL A 46 8.58 11.25 7.12
N LEU A 47 7.71 10.76 6.24
CA LEU A 47 7.38 9.34 6.14
C LEU A 47 8.62 8.50 5.82
N LYS A 48 9.43 8.92 4.84
CA LYS A 48 10.71 8.27 4.52
C LYS A 48 11.63 8.21 5.74
N GLN A 49 11.77 9.31 6.48
CA GLN A 49 12.56 9.32 7.73
C GLN A 49 12.01 8.36 8.78
N GLN A 50 10.69 8.30 8.97
CA GLN A 50 10.06 7.36 9.90
C GLN A 50 10.34 5.91 9.49
N MET A 51 10.18 5.57 8.21
CA MET A 51 10.51 4.25 7.67
C MET A 51 11.97 3.87 7.96
N THR A 52 12.92 4.77 7.68
CA THR A 52 14.35 4.52 7.98
C THR A 52 14.63 4.31 9.47
N ARG A 53 13.92 5.02 10.36
CA ARG A 53 14.08 4.86 11.82
C ARG A 53 13.55 3.53 12.30
N VAL A 54 12.38 3.11 11.80
CA VAL A 54 11.79 1.80 12.12
C VAL A 54 12.70 0.68 11.61
N ALA A 55 13.21 0.80 10.39
CA ALA A 55 14.12 -0.18 9.80
C ALA A 55 15.47 -0.33 10.52
N LYS A 56 15.96 0.74 11.15
CA LYS A 56 17.22 0.75 11.92
C LYS A 56 17.05 0.30 13.37
N SER A 57 15.82 0.09 13.84
CA SER A 57 15.60 -0.38 15.21
C SER A 57 16.18 -1.79 15.37
N ALA A 58 16.87 -2.03 16.50
CA ALA A 58 17.68 -3.25 16.71
C ALA A 58 16.86 -4.56 16.79
N THR A 59 15.54 -4.47 16.95
CA THR A 59 14.63 -5.62 17.04
C THR A 59 13.52 -5.47 16.01
N LEU A 60 13.72 -6.08 14.84
CA LEU A 60 12.72 -6.08 13.78
C LEU A 60 11.66 -7.15 14.06
N ASP A 61 10.82 -6.91 15.06
CA ASP A 61 9.72 -7.82 15.39
C ASP A 61 8.71 -7.91 14.24
N LYS A 62 7.94 -9.01 14.17
CA LYS A 62 6.90 -9.22 13.14
C LYS A 62 5.94 -8.02 13.02
N SER A 63 5.59 -7.40 14.15
CA SER A 63 4.78 -6.18 14.20
C SER A 63 5.44 -4.97 13.51
N MET A 64 6.75 -4.81 13.67
CA MET A 64 7.50 -3.73 13.01
C MET A 64 7.65 -3.97 11.51
N LYS A 65 7.81 -5.23 11.08
CA LYS A 65 7.79 -5.62 9.66
C LYS A 65 6.43 -5.26 9.01
N THR A 66 5.32 -5.61 9.65
CA THR A 66 3.97 -5.24 9.18
C THR A 66 3.79 -3.72 9.12
N LYS A 67 4.24 -3.00 10.16
CA LYS A 67 4.19 -1.53 10.19
C LYS A 67 4.99 -0.91 9.03
N LEU A 68 6.16 -1.46 8.72
CA LEU A 68 7.00 -0.98 7.63
C LEU A 68 6.34 -1.22 6.27
N LYS A 69 5.73 -2.38 6.05
CA LYS A 69 4.91 -2.68 4.84
C LYS A 69 3.75 -1.68 4.69
N ILE A 70 3.01 -1.38 5.76
CA ILE A 70 1.92 -0.38 5.75
C ILE A 70 2.47 1.02 5.40
N MET A 71 3.59 1.41 6.00
CA MET A 71 4.22 2.70 5.70
C MET A 71 4.71 2.79 4.24
N ALA A 72 5.19 1.69 3.67
CA ALA A 72 5.60 1.63 2.27
C ALA A 72 4.40 1.76 1.32
N LYS A 73 3.29 1.07 1.58
CA LYS A 73 2.03 1.27 0.84
C LYS A 73 1.59 2.74 0.86
N GLU A 74 1.56 3.36 2.04
CA GLU A 74 1.22 4.78 2.16
C GLU A 74 2.20 5.68 1.38
N TYR A 75 3.50 5.35 1.41
CA TYR A 75 4.53 6.09 0.67
C TYR A 75 4.28 6.04 -0.83
N ILE A 76 3.97 4.87 -1.40
CA ILE A 76 3.66 4.71 -2.83
C ILE A 76 2.44 5.54 -3.21
N LYS A 77 1.35 5.41 -2.44
CA LYS A 77 0.11 6.19 -2.66
C LYS A 77 0.37 7.69 -2.63
N MET A 78 1.12 8.17 -1.63
CA MET A 78 1.50 9.57 -1.52
C MET A 78 2.41 10.04 -2.67
N ASN A 79 3.32 9.17 -3.13
CA ASN A 79 4.22 9.47 -4.25
C ASN A 79 3.45 9.56 -5.58
N LYS A 80 2.54 8.62 -5.85
CA LYS A 80 1.62 8.67 -7.00
C LYS A 80 0.78 9.96 -6.97
N ARG A 81 0.26 10.32 -5.79
CA ARG A 81 -0.48 11.57 -5.59
C ARG A 81 0.40 12.80 -5.87
N LEU A 82 1.65 12.83 -5.40
CA LEU A 82 2.59 13.92 -5.68
C LEU A 82 2.86 14.06 -7.19
N ASN A 83 3.15 12.95 -7.87
CA ASN A 83 3.39 12.93 -9.32
C ASN A 83 2.18 13.49 -10.09
N ASN A 84 0.97 13.07 -9.72
CA ASN A 84 -0.26 13.59 -10.31
C ASN A 84 -0.46 15.10 -10.04
N THR A 85 -0.15 15.58 -8.83
CA THR A 85 -0.18 17.03 -8.53
C THR A 85 0.85 17.81 -9.36
N GLU A 86 2.05 17.27 -9.56
CA GLU A 86 3.10 17.91 -10.38
C GLU A 86 2.69 17.96 -11.86
N LEU A 87 2.15 16.87 -12.40
CA LEU A 87 1.57 16.83 -13.74
C LEU A 87 0.42 17.84 -13.88
N PHE A 88 -0.45 17.91 -12.87
CA PHE A 88 -1.55 18.89 -12.85
C PHE A 88 -1.02 20.32 -12.91
N LYS A 89 0.02 20.65 -12.13
CA LYS A 89 0.66 21.98 -12.18
C LYS A 89 1.18 22.30 -13.59
N THR A 90 1.96 21.41 -14.20
CA THR A 90 2.48 21.62 -15.57
C THR A 90 1.34 21.81 -16.56
N THR A 91 0.25 21.09 -16.37
CA THR A 91 -0.95 21.22 -17.20
C THR A 91 -1.60 22.59 -17.01
N LEU A 92 -1.73 23.10 -15.78
CA LEU A 92 -2.22 24.45 -15.49
C LEU A 92 -1.37 25.55 -16.13
N GLU A 93 -0.04 25.40 -16.07
CA GLU A 93 0.90 26.35 -16.70
C GLU A 93 0.75 26.36 -18.22
N SER A 94 0.68 25.18 -18.83
CA SER A 94 0.41 25.01 -20.27
C SER A 94 -0.94 25.62 -20.68
N VAL A 95 -1.99 25.33 -19.91
CA VAL A 95 -3.32 25.91 -20.09
C VAL A 95 -3.28 27.43 -19.97
N SER A 96 -2.58 27.98 -18.98
CA SER A 96 -2.42 29.42 -18.82
C SER A 96 -1.75 30.06 -20.03
N LEU A 97 -0.69 29.45 -20.56
CA LEU A 97 -0.01 29.94 -21.77
C LEU A 97 -0.91 29.88 -23.01
N LYS A 98 -1.53 28.72 -23.27
CA LYS A 98 -2.46 28.52 -24.40
C LYS A 98 -3.62 29.51 -24.33
N PHE A 99 -4.14 29.76 -23.13
CA PHE A 99 -5.20 30.72 -22.89
C PHE A 99 -4.77 32.16 -23.18
N GLU A 100 -3.59 32.57 -22.73
CA GLU A 100 -3.04 33.90 -23.04
C GLU A 100 -2.81 34.09 -24.54
N GLN A 101 -2.31 33.06 -25.22
CA GLN A 101 -2.18 33.04 -26.69
C GLN A 101 -3.55 33.23 -27.36
N GLN A 102 -4.59 32.50 -26.94
CA GLN A 102 -5.94 32.63 -27.51
C GLN A 102 -6.57 34.02 -27.28
N ILE A 103 -6.30 34.64 -26.12
CA ILE A 103 -6.69 36.03 -25.87
C ILE A 103 -5.97 36.97 -26.83
N SER A 104 -4.65 36.80 -26.99
CA SER A 104 -3.83 37.65 -27.85
C SER A 104 -4.24 37.56 -29.33
N MET A 105 -4.62 36.37 -29.79
CA MET A 105 -5.08 36.15 -31.17
C MET A 105 -6.54 36.62 -31.41
N GLY A 106 -7.27 37.02 -30.37
CA GLY A 106 -8.70 37.37 -30.48
C GLY A 106 -9.63 36.20 -30.82
N VAL A 107 -9.10 34.97 -30.77
CA VAL A 107 -9.78 33.72 -31.17
C VAL A 107 -10.89 33.35 -30.20
N LEU A 108 -10.73 33.71 -28.92
CA LEU A 108 -11.71 33.44 -27.88
C LEU A 108 -13.11 33.99 -28.20
N ASN A 109 -13.19 35.12 -28.91
CA ASN A 109 -14.47 35.75 -29.28
C ASN A 109 -15.04 35.24 -30.63
N LYS A 110 -14.27 34.49 -31.42
CA LYS A 110 -14.64 34.08 -32.80
C LYS A 110 -14.70 32.57 -33.02
N ASN A 111 -13.90 31.77 -32.31
CA ASN A 111 -13.73 30.34 -32.57
C ASN A 111 -13.66 29.54 -31.25
N MET A 112 -14.78 29.44 -30.55
CA MET A 112 -14.91 28.66 -29.29
C MET A 112 -14.50 27.19 -29.46
N LYS A 113 -14.71 26.60 -30.66
CA LYS A 113 -14.33 25.21 -30.99
C LYS A 113 -12.84 24.91 -30.84
N GLN A 114 -11.94 25.88 -31.05
CA GLN A 114 -10.49 25.68 -30.90
C GLN A 114 -10.03 25.68 -29.43
N SER A 115 -10.87 26.13 -28.50
CA SER A 115 -10.54 26.18 -27.07
C SER A 115 -10.84 24.85 -26.34
N THR A 116 -11.45 23.89 -27.02
CA THR A 116 -11.74 22.53 -26.50
C THR A 116 -10.47 21.76 -26.07
N GLY A 117 -9.34 21.98 -26.75
CA GLY A 117 -8.07 21.35 -26.38
C GLY A 117 -7.54 21.78 -25.01
N ILE A 118 -7.77 23.03 -24.60
CA ILE A 118 -7.38 23.54 -23.28
C ILE A 118 -8.22 22.88 -22.18
N MET A 119 -9.50 22.64 -22.47
CA MET A 119 -10.44 22.02 -21.55
C MET A 119 -10.13 20.53 -21.32
N ASN A 120 -9.85 19.80 -22.40
CA ASN A 120 -9.55 18.37 -22.35
C ASN A 120 -8.30 18.05 -21.52
N ASP A 121 -7.33 18.97 -21.49
CA ASP A 121 -6.12 18.82 -20.68
C ASP A 121 -6.44 18.86 -19.17
N LEU A 122 -7.39 19.69 -18.74
CA LEU A 122 -7.82 19.76 -17.34
C LEU A 122 -8.74 18.61 -16.92
N GLN A 123 -9.60 18.15 -17.83
CA GLN A 123 -10.60 17.11 -17.56
C GLN A 123 -9.98 15.80 -17.05
N LYS A 124 -8.75 15.48 -17.50
CA LYS A 124 -8.00 14.27 -17.07
C LYS A 124 -7.79 14.19 -15.55
N PHE A 125 -7.74 15.34 -14.88
CA PHE A 125 -7.55 15.42 -13.42
C PHE A 125 -8.86 15.54 -12.64
N GLY A 126 -9.98 15.63 -13.34
CA GLY A 126 -11.31 15.84 -12.75
C GLY A 126 -11.78 14.68 -11.86
N ASN A 127 -11.37 13.46 -12.19
CA ASN A 127 -11.70 12.26 -11.43
C ASN A 127 -10.90 12.15 -10.12
N LEU A 128 -9.84 12.94 -9.94
CA LEU A 128 -9.05 12.94 -8.73
C LEU A 128 -9.72 13.81 -7.67
N SER A 129 -10.31 13.19 -6.65
CA SER A 129 -11.12 13.85 -5.61
C SER A 129 -10.45 15.09 -4.99
N TYR A 130 -9.14 15.03 -4.74
CA TYR A 130 -8.36 16.13 -4.16
C TYR A 130 -8.05 17.28 -5.14
N LEU A 131 -8.14 17.07 -6.46
CA LEU A 131 -8.00 18.11 -7.48
C LEU A 131 -9.34 18.56 -8.06
N ARG A 132 -10.39 17.74 -7.92
CA ARG A 132 -11.72 17.94 -8.49
C ARG A 132 -12.28 19.34 -8.26
N ASN A 133 -12.20 19.84 -7.04
CA ASN A 133 -12.69 21.19 -6.72
C ASN A 133 -11.96 22.27 -7.51
N SER A 134 -10.63 22.17 -7.62
CA SER A 134 -9.81 23.11 -8.39
C SER A 134 -10.13 23.04 -9.88
N VAL A 135 -10.28 21.82 -10.41
CA VAL A 135 -10.70 21.61 -11.81
C VAL A 135 -12.06 22.24 -12.04
N MET A 136 -13.06 21.91 -11.22
CA MET A 136 -14.44 22.42 -11.36
C MET A 136 -14.52 23.95 -11.25
N GLU A 137 -13.73 24.60 -10.39
CA GLU A 137 -13.63 26.06 -10.35
C GLU A 137 -13.10 26.66 -11.67
N LEU A 138 -12.11 26.02 -12.27
CA LEU A 138 -11.55 26.43 -13.56
C LEU A 138 -12.53 26.16 -14.71
N GLU A 139 -13.23 25.03 -14.69
CA GLU A 139 -14.27 24.72 -15.68
C GLU A 139 -15.39 25.76 -15.65
N LYS A 140 -15.82 26.17 -14.46
CA LYS A 140 -16.81 27.25 -14.29
C LYS A 140 -16.32 28.58 -14.86
N GLY A 141 -15.04 28.92 -14.63
CA GLY A 141 -14.41 30.11 -15.22
C GLY A 141 -14.36 30.04 -16.75
N MET A 142 -14.00 28.88 -17.31
CA MET A 142 -13.99 28.64 -18.75
C MET A 142 -15.39 28.69 -19.36
N PHE A 143 -16.40 28.15 -18.66
CA PHE A 143 -17.80 28.23 -19.07
C PHE A 143 -18.30 29.68 -19.16
N GLN A 144 -18.00 30.52 -18.16
CA GLN A 144 -18.34 31.95 -18.19
C GLN A 144 -17.69 32.70 -19.37
N MET A 145 -16.56 32.19 -19.86
CA MET A 145 -15.88 32.72 -21.03
C MET A 145 -16.39 32.14 -22.35
N GLY A 146 -17.35 31.21 -22.30
CA GLY A 146 -17.89 30.53 -23.48
C GLY A 146 -16.91 29.53 -24.09
N VAL A 147 -15.88 29.11 -23.36
CA VAL A 147 -14.92 28.08 -23.84
C VAL A 147 -15.55 26.68 -23.77
N LYS A 148 -16.56 26.49 -22.92
CA LYS A 148 -17.29 25.23 -22.75
C LYS A 148 -18.79 25.50 -22.97
N GLU A 149 -19.44 24.67 -23.78
CA GLU A 149 -20.89 24.80 -24.07
C GLU A 149 -21.77 24.15 -22.99
N GLU A 150 -21.28 23.11 -22.30
CA GLU A 150 -22.02 22.40 -21.25
C GLU A 150 -21.15 22.23 -19.98
N MET A 151 -21.70 22.52 -18.80
CA MET A 151 -21.09 22.05 -17.55
C MET A 151 -21.20 20.52 -17.57
N MET A 152 -20.06 19.82 -17.56
CA MET A 152 -20.06 18.37 -17.52
C MET A 152 -20.39 17.96 -16.09
N ASP A 153 -21.63 17.52 -15.86
CA ASP A 153 -22.01 16.79 -14.64
C ASP A 153 -21.55 15.32 -14.69
N ASP A 154 -21.04 14.86 -15.85
CA ASP A 154 -20.55 13.50 -16.12
C ASP A 154 -19.19 13.17 -15.49
N MET A 155 -18.79 13.86 -14.43
CA MET A 155 -17.84 13.27 -13.48
C MET A 155 -18.59 12.18 -12.70
N MET A 156 -18.84 11.05 -13.36
CA MET A 156 -19.22 9.83 -12.66
C MET A 156 -18.21 9.65 -11.53
N LEU A 157 -18.75 9.47 -10.33
CA LEU A 157 -18.04 9.03 -9.15
C LEU A 157 -17.56 7.60 -9.40
N ALA A 158 -16.64 7.42 -10.36
CA ALA A 158 -15.68 6.35 -10.26
C ALA A 158 -14.75 6.77 -9.14
N GLU A 159 -15.27 6.67 -7.91
CA GLU A 159 -14.48 6.20 -6.80
C GLU A 159 -14.08 4.79 -7.19
N ASP A 160 -13.16 4.71 -8.15
CA ASP A 160 -12.31 3.55 -8.31
C ASP A 160 -11.51 3.61 -7.02
N ASP A 161 -12.11 2.98 -6.02
CA ASP A 161 -11.44 2.15 -5.06
C ASP A 161 -10.38 1.40 -5.86
N LEU A 162 -9.24 2.08 -6.08
CA LEU A 162 -8.00 1.47 -6.50
C LEU A 162 -7.62 0.61 -5.30
N GLU A 163 -8.34 -0.51 -5.18
CA GLU A 163 -8.03 -1.65 -4.35
C GLU A 163 -6.61 -2.06 -4.72
N ASP A 164 -5.69 -1.48 -3.96
CA ASP A 164 -4.74 -2.13 -3.06
C ASP A 164 -3.91 -3.32 -3.56
N ASP A 165 -3.92 -3.59 -4.85
CA ASP A 165 -2.94 -4.46 -5.53
C ASP A 165 -1.75 -3.60 -6.00
N GLU A 166 -1.20 -2.79 -5.10
CA GLU A 166 0.20 -2.41 -5.27
C GLU A 166 0.99 -3.70 -5.19
N GLU A 167 1.58 -4.13 -6.32
CA GLU A 167 2.33 -5.38 -6.43
C GLU A 167 3.26 -5.48 -5.21
N GLU A 168 3.21 -6.60 -4.48
CA GLU A 168 4.09 -6.81 -3.32
C GLU A 168 5.57 -6.57 -3.69
N GLU A 169 5.92 -6.80 -4.96
CA GLU A 169 7.21 -6.43 -5.53
C GLU A 169 7.52 -4.91 -5.48
N GLU A 170 6.57 -4.02 -5.77
CA GLU A 170 6.78 -2.56 -5.71
C GLU A 170 7.03 -2.12 -4.26
N ILE A 171 6.31 -2.73 -3.32
CA ILE A 171 6.48 -2.51 -1.89
C ILE A 171 7.87 -2.97 -1.46
N ASP A 172 8.26 -4.19 -1.81
CA ASP A 172 9.55 -4.77 -1.43
C ASP A 172 10.73 -4.00 -2.04
N LYS A 173 10.63 -3.56 -3.31
CA LYS A 173 11.64 -2.70 -3.95
C LYS A 173 11.84 -1.39 -3.18
N ILE A 174 10.75 -0.76 -2.73
CA ILE A 174 10.83 0.50 -1.97
C ILE A 174 11.38 0.27 -0.56
N LEU A 175 11.04 -0.85 0.07
CA LEU A 175 11.61 -1.24 1.35
C LEU A 175 13.12 -1.49 1.22
N GLU A 176 13.57 -2.14 0.16
CA GLU A 176 15.00 -2.33 -0.11
C GLU A 176 15.72 -0.98 -0.35
N GLU A 177 15.12 -0.07 -1.13
CA GLU A 177 15.70 1.25 -1.43
C GLU A 177 15.80 2.14 -0.18
N ILE A 178 14.73 2.21 0.61
CA ILE A 178 14.62 3.13 1.75
C ILE A 178 15.25 2.52 3.01
N ALA A 179 15.18 1.20 3.15
CA ALA A 179 15.53 0.45 4.34
C ALA A 179 16.36 -0.79 3.99
N PRO A 180 17.62 -0.64 3.54
CA PRO A 180 18.48 -1.78 3.17
C PRO A 180 18.81 -2.74 4.33
N THR A 181 18.54 -2.36 5.58
CA THR A 181 18.60 -3.25 6.75
C THR A 181 17.38 -4.17 6.87
N TYR A 182 16.33 -3.93 6.10
CA TYR A 182 15.20 -4.83 5.93
C TYR A 182 15.65 -6.01 5.05
N THR A 183 16.17 -7.05 5.67
CA THR A 183 16.43 -8.31 4.97
C THR A 183 15.10 -9.03 4.79
N SER A 184 14.54 -8.98 3.58
CA SER A 184 13.38 -9.76 3.13
C SER A 184 13.63 -11.29 3.12
N ASN A 185 14.87 -11.73 3.36
CA ASN A 185 15.28 -13.13 3.25
C ASN A 185 14.93 -14.04 4.46
N GLU A 186 14.30 -13.55 5.52
CA GLU A 186 14.02 -14.40 6.70
C GLU A 186 12.76 -15.27 6.58
N GLU A 187 11.82 -14.97 5.68
CA GLU A 187 10.57 -15.75 5.57
C GLU A 187 10.81 -17.17 5.04
N THR A 188 11.91 -17.42 4.33
CA THR A 188 12.29 -18.79 3.93
C THR A 188 13.00 -19.57 5.03
N VAL A 189 13.57 -18.88 6.02
CA VAL A 189 14.40 -19.49 7.07
C VAL A 189 13.53 -19.98 8.24
N ASP A 190 12.47 -19.26 8.62
CA ASP A 190 11.60 -19.68 9.73
C ASP A 190 10.71 -20.88 9.38
N GLU A 191 10.16 -20.95 8.16
CA GLU A 191 9.40 -22.13 7.73
C GLU A 191 10.29 -23.36 7.50
N SER A 192 11.51 -23.16 7.01
CA SER A 192 12.46 -24.26 6.82
C SER A 192 13.04 -24.74 8.15
N ASN A 193 13.27 -23.85 9.11
CA ASN A 193 13.66 -24.21 10.47
C ASN A 193 12.51 -24.91 11.23
N GLN A 194 11.26 -24.47 11.09
CA GLN A 194 10.11 -25.17 11.65
C GLN A 194 9.96 -26.57 11.04
N LYS A 195 10.06 -26.71 9.71
CA LYS A 195 10.03 -28.02 9.04
C LYS A 195 11.20 -28.91 9.46
N LEU A 196 12.40 -28.34 9.65
CA LEU A 196 13.58 -29.07 10.13
C LEU A 196 13.42 -29.53 11.59
N ASP A 197 12.84 -28.69 12.44
CA ASP A 197 12.61 -29.00 13.86
C ASP A 197 11.45 -29.99 14.03
N ASP A 198 10.40 -29.88 13.24
CA ASP A 198 9.30 -30.85 13.19
C ASP A 198 9.79 -32.21 12.64
N MET A 199 10.64 -32.21 11.61
CA MET A 199 11.27 -33.42 11.08
C MET A 199 12.21 -34.08 12.12
N LYS A 200 12.98 -33.28 12.89
CA LYS A 200 13.81 -33.79 13.99
C LYS A 200 12.97 -34.34 15.14
N ARG A 201 11.82 -33.73 15.46
CA ARG A 201 10.88 -34.22 16.48
C ARG A 201 10.23 -35.53 16.06
N MET A 202 9.86 -35.65 14.78
CA MET A 202 9.37 -36.90 14.21
C MET A 202 10.45 -37.99 14.21
N GLN A 203 11.68 -37.68 13.80
CA GLN A 203 12.81 -38.63 13.87
C GLN A 203 13.07 -39.10 15.30
N LYS A 204 13.05 -38.20 16.29
CA LYS A 204 13.24 -38.55 17.70
C LYS A 204 12.10 -39.40 18.27
N GLN A 205 10.86 -39.20 17.80
CA GLN A 205 9.73 -40.09 18.12
C GLN A 205 9.85 -41.46 17.45
N VAL A 206 10.36 -41.50 16.22
CA VAL A 206 10.62 -42.76 15.50
C VAL A 206 11.78 -43.52 16.14
N GLU A 207 12.88 -42.86 16.52
CA GLU A 207 14.00 -43.48 17.27
C GLU A 207 13.56 -43.98 18.65
N ASN A 208 12.77 -43.22 19.39
CA ASN A 208 12.23 -43.68 20.69
C ASN A 208 11.23 -44.83 20.53
N SER A 209 10.48 -44.87 19.42
CA SER A 209 9.61 -45.99 19.07
C SER A 209 10.42 -47.21 18.64
N GLN A 210 11.49 -47.03 17.86
CA GLN A 210 12.41 -48.08 17.43
C GLN A 210 13.20 -48.66 18.62
N HIS A 211 13.64 -47.86 19.59
CA HIS A 211 14.25 -48.37 20.82
C HIS A 211 13.26 -49.10 21.74
N LYS A 212 11.98 -48.72 21.73
CA LYS A 212 10.93 -49.51 22.40
C LYS A 212 10.68 -50.83 21.69
N ILE A 213 10.73 -50.84 20.36
CA ILE A 213 10.57 -52.05 19.54
C ILE A 213 11.81 -52.96 19.66
N GLU A 214 13.04 -52.43 19.65
CA GLU A 214 14.27 -53.21 19.85
C GLU A 214 14.36 -53.80 21.26
N ASN A 215 13.88 -53.09 22.28
CA ASN A 215 13.78 -53.64 23.64
C ASN A 215 12.65 -54.66 23.79
N SER A 216 11.56 -54.57 23.02
CA SER A 216 10.52 -55.61 23.01
C SER A 216 10.88 -56.81 22.13
N VAL A 217 11.63 -56.61 21.05
CA VAL A 217 12.06 -57.68 20.12
C VAL A 217 13.25 -58.47 20.68
N LYS A 218 14.13 -57.86 21.49
CA LYS A 218 15.14 -58.62 22.24
C LYS A 218 14.57 -59.50 23.37
N MET A 219 13.27 -59.37 23.69
CA MET A 219 12.61 -60.28 24.63
C MET A 219 11.90 -61.47 23.94
N ASP A 220 11.83 -61.51 22.61
CA ASP A 220 11.19 -62.60 21.86
C ASP A 220 12.09 -63.10 20.71
N GLU A 221 13.24 -63.71 21.04
CA GLU A 221 13.89 -64.68 20.14
C GLU A 221 14.67 -65.76 20.92
N VAL A 222 14.00 -66.92 21.09
CA VAL A 222 14.46 -68.29 21.41
C VAL A 222 15.34 -68.51 22.65
N VAL A 223 14.67 -68.83 23.77
CA VAL A 223 15.29 -69.53 24.93
C VAL A 223 15.34 -71.04 24.62
N PRO A 224 16.51 -71.71 24.72
CA PRO A 224 16.60 -73.17 24.62
C PRO A 224 15.85 -73.87 25.78
N GLU A 225 15.18 -74.98 25.49
CA GLU A 225 14.24 -75.72 26.36
C GLU A 225 14.80 -76.33 27.67
N GLU A 226 15.98 -75.95 28.16
CA GLU A 226 16.64 -76.62 29.31
C GLU A 226 16.70 -75.80 30.63
N GLU A 227 16.11 -74.61 30.71
CA GLU A 227 16.10 -73.81 31.97
C GLU A 227 14.70 -73.51 32.55
N MET A 228 13.63 -74.11 32.02
CA MET A 228 12.25 -73.89 32.50
C MET A 228 11.92 -74.59 33.84
N ASP A 229 12.68 -75.62 34.23
CA ASP A 229 12.36 -76.41 35.43
C ASP A 229 12.86 -75.75 36.74
N ASN A 230 13.89 -74.90 36.67
CA ASN A 230 14.50 -74.31 37.88
C ASN A 230 13.76 -73.10 38.43
N GLU A 231 12.97 -72.40 37.60
CA GLU A 231 12.26 -71.18 38.02
C GLU A 231 10.90 -71.52 38.66
N VAL A 232 10.23 -72.56 38.16
CA VAL A 232 8.98 -73.09 38.76
C VAL A 232 9.26 -73.69 40.14
N ASP A 233 10.35 -74.43 40.30
CA ASP A 233 10.75 -75.01 41.59
C ASP A 233 11.13 -73.94 42.63
N ASN A 234 11.76 -72.85 42.20
CA ASN A 234 12.07 -71.71 43.06
C ASN A 234 10.81 -70.91 43.44
N MET A 235 9.86 -70.74 42.53
CA MET A 235 8.56 -70.12 42.85
C MET A 235 7.73 -70.96 43.82
N ILE A 236 7.71 -72.28 43.66
CA ILE A 236 7.01 -73.19 44.59
C ILE A 236 7.65 -73.13 45.97
N LYS A 237 8.98 -73.04 46.05
CA LYS A 237 9.73 -72.89 47.30
C LYS A 237 9.42 -71.57 48.01
N GLU A 238 9.40 -70.46 47.28
CA GLU A 238 9.01 -69.15 47.84
C GLU A 238 7.55 -69.11 48.32
N MET A 239 6.61 -69.70 47.57
CA MET A 239 5.21 -69.78 48.00
C MET A 239 5.07 -70.62 49.27
N ARG A 240 5.86 -71.71 49.39
CA ARG A 240 5.86 -72.58 50.57
C ARG A 240 6.43 -71.89 51.81
N ASP A 241 7.48 -71.09 51.65
CA ASP A 241 8.09 -70.32 52.75
C ASP A 241 7.18 -69.16 53.20
N LYS A 242 6.51 -68.48 52.26
CA LYS A 242 5.50 -67.44 52.57
C LYS A 242 4.27 -68.03 53.28
N LEU A 243 3.84 -69.24 52.93
CA LEU A 243 2.75 -69.95 53.63
C LEU A 243 3.17 -70.38 55.05
N LYS A 244 4.41 -70.81 55.23
CA LYS A 244 4.94 -71.22 56.55
C LYS A 244 5.08 -70.05 57.51
N ALA A 245 5.40 -68.86 57.00
CA ALA A 245 5.48 -67.61 57.78
C ALA A 245 4.11 -67.05 58.22
N LEU A 246 3.00 -67.59 57.68
CA LEU A 246 1.62 -67.21 58.03
C LEU A 246 0.95 -68.20 59.01
N GLN A 247 1.63 -69.31 59.35
CA GLN A 247 1.13 -70.35 60.27
C GLN A 247 1.96 -70.49 61.56
N MET A 248 2.90 -69.58 61.82
CA MET A 248 3.47 -69.32 63.16
C MET A 248 3.04 -67.93 63.63
#